data_AF-A0A920MBX3-F1
#
_entry.id   AF-A0A920MBX3-F1
#
_cell.length_a   1.000
_cell.length_b   1.000
_cell.length_c   1.000
_cell.angle_alpha   90.00
_cell.angle_beta   90.00
_cell.angle_gamma   90.00
#
_symmetry.space_group_name_H-M   'P 1'
#
loop_
_entity.id
_entity.type
_entity.pdbx_description
1 polymer ?
#
loop_
_entity_poly.entity_id
_entity_poly.type
_entity_poly.pdbx_seq_one_letter_code
_entity_poly.pdbx_strand_id
1 'polypeptide(L)'
;MHPVLSTILKRLGLGIFTLFMVSIVIFSSISMLPGDFTQAVLGQSATTETVAAFRKELGLDRPAPIRYAEWVVSVLKGDLGTSFSGRSASGVDRSRPVVSLVAPRLWNTLFLAMVTALVQCHYL
;
A
#
# COMPACT_ATOMS: atom_id res chain seq x y z
N MET A 1 19.26 15.78 -25.64
CA MET A 1 18.27 15.02 -24.84
C MET A 1 17.05 15.91 -24.61
N HIS A 2 15.84 15.47 -24.96
CA HIS A 2 14.65 16.33 -24.95
C HIS A 2 14.43 16.93 -23.55
N PRO A 3 14.36 18.27 -23.40
CA PRO A 3 14.22 18.93 -22.09
C PRO A 3 12.93 18.48 -21.36
N VAL A 4 11.89 18.15 -22.12
CA VAL A 4 10.63 17.61 -21.62
C VAL A 4 10.82 16.24 -20.93
N LEU A 5 11.63 15.36 -21.52
CA LEU A 5 11.91 14.03 -20.95
C LEU A 5 12.66 14.13 -19.62
N SER A 6 13.58 15.09 -19.50
CA SER A 6 14.31 15.36 -18.24
C SER A 6 13.37 15.85 -17.13
N THR A 7 12.44 16.75 -17.45
CA THR A 7 11.45 17.25 -16.48
C THR A 7 10.50 16.15 -16.02
N ILE A 8 10.04 15.29 -16.95
CA ILE A 8 9.18 14.14 -16.61
C ILE A 8 9.93 13.16 -15.71
N LEU A 9 11.18 12.78 -16.04
CA LEU A 9 11.97 11.88 -15.20
C LEU A 9 12.23 12.46 -13.81
N LYS A 10 12.56 13.75 -13.70
CA LYS A 10 12.77 14.43 -12.41
C LYS A 10 11.50 14.40 -11.56
N ARG A 11 10.34 14.68 -12.16
CA ARG A 11 9.04 14.62 -11.46
C ARG A 11 8.68 13.20 -11.04
N LEU A 12 8.90 12.20 -11.90
CA LEU A 12 8.69 10.80 -11.54
C LEU A 12 9.58 10.38 -10.37
N GLY A 13 10.87 10.75 -10.42
CA GLY A 13 11.83 10.47 -9.35
C GLY A 13 11.44 11.12 -8.02
N LEU A 14 11.04 12.39 -8.04
CA LEU A 14 10.51 13.08 -6.85
C LEU A 14 9.24 12.42 -6.31
N GLY A 15 8.33 11.98 -7.19
CA GLY A 15 7.12 11.27 -6.81
C GLY A 15 7.42 9.92 -6.14
N ILE A 16 8.33 9.12 -6.72
CA ILE A 16 8.77 7.85 -6.14
C ILE A 16 9.44 8.09 -4.78
N PHE A 17 10.32 9.09 -4.68
CA PHE A 17 10.98 9.44 -3.41
C PHE A 17 9.97 9.85 -2.33
N THR A 18 8.96 10.64 -2.71
CA THR A 18 7.89 11.06 -1.80
C THR A 18 7.09 9.85 -1.33
N LEU A 19 6.69 8.96 -2.24
CA LEU A 19 5.99 7.72 -1.91
C LEU A 19 6.82 6.83 -0.98
N PHE A 20 8.13 6.72 -1.22
CA PHE A 20 9.04 5.98 -0.38
C PHE A 20 9.10 6.55 1.05
N MET A 21 9.30 7.86 1.20
CA MET A 21 9.28 8.53 2.50
C MET A 21 7.94 8.34 3.24
N VAL A 22 6.82 8.56 2.54
CA VAL A 22 5.48 8.35 3.10
C VAL A 22 5.29 6.89 3.54
N SER A 23 5.77 5.92 2.76
CA SER A 23 5.66 4.50 3.10
C SER A 23 6.42 4.17 4.40
N ILE A 24 7.62 4.72 4.60
CA ILE A 24 8.41 4.53 5.82
C ILE A 24 7.69 5.15 7.02
N VAL A 25 7.16 6.36 6.85
CA VAL A 25 6.41 7.06 7.91
C VAL A 25 5.18 6.25 8.33
N ILE A 26 4.39 5.76 7.36
CA ILE A 26 3.22 4.93 7.65
C ILE A 26 3.65 3.63 8.35
N PHE A 27 4.66 2.94 7.85
CA PHE A 27 5.11 1.66 8.40
C PHE A 27 5.66 1.81 9.81
N SER A 28 6.41 2.88 10.06
CA SER A 28 6.93 3.24 11.39
C SER A 28 5.79 3.60 12.34
N SER A 29 4.82 4.40 11.88
CA SER A 29 3.65 4.79 12.69
C SER A 29 2.83 3.57 13.10
N ILE A 30 2.60 2.62 12.18
CA ILE A 30 1.91 1.36 12.46
C ILE A 30 2.73 0.47 13.41
N SER A 31 4.05 0.44 13.27
CA SER A 31 4.92 -0.35 14.15
C SER A 31 5.03 0.23 15.56
N MET A 32 4.82 1.54 15.72
CA MET A 32 4.80 2.22 17.02
C MET A 32 3.45 2.18 17.72
N LEU A 33 2.36 1.85 17.00
CA LEU A 33 1.03 1.71 17.59
C LEU A 33 1.03 0.53 18.58
N PRO A 34 0.77 0.77 19.89
CA PRO A 34 0.62 -0.29 20.87
C PRO A 34 -0.74 -0.97 20.65
N GLY A 35 -0.76 -1.99 19.80
CA GLY A 35 -1.96 -2.77 19.49
C GLY A 35 -1.61 -4.00 18.67
N ASP A 36 -2.03 -5.18 19.10
CA ASP A 36 -1.78 -6.41 18.37
C ASP A 36 -2.71 -6.48 17.15
N PHE A 37 -2.16 -6.36 15.95
CA PHE A 37 -2.92 -6.41 14.69
C PHE A 37 -3.84 -7.64 14.61
N THR A 38 -3.36 -8.78 15.12
CA THR A 38 -4.11 -10.03 15.23
C THR A 38 -5.35 -9.90 16.12
N GLN A 39 -5.28 -9.19 17.24
CA GLN A 39 -6.45 -8.93 18.09
C GLN A 39 -7.42 -7.91 17.47
N ALA A 40 -6.90 -6.90 16.76
CA ALA A 40 -7.73 -5.94 16.03
C ALA A 40 -8.53 -6.59 14.90
N VAL A 41 -7.96 -7.60 14.24
CA VAL A 41 -8.59 -8.32 13.11
C VAL A 41 -9.51 -9.46 13.58
N LEU A 42 -9.10 -10.24 14.57
CA LEU A 42 -9.87 -11.39 15.09
C LEU A 42 -10.93 -10.98 16.13
N GLY A 43 -10.83 -9.77 16.69
CA GLY A 43 -11.69 -9.28 17.77
C GLY A 43 -11.24 -9.76 19.16
N GLN A 44 -11.78 -9.14 20.22
CA GLN A 44 -11.43 -9.45 21.62
C GLN A 44 -11.79 -10.89 22.06
N SER A 45 -12.61 -11.60 21.29
CA SER A 45 -13.05 -12.97 21.60
C SER A 45 -12.12 -14.07 21.02
N ALA A 46 -11.03 -13.69 20.36
CA ALA A 46 -10.12 -14.65 19.74
C ALA A 46 -9.29 -15.43 20.77
N THR A 47 -9.23 -16.75 20.67
CA THR A 47 -8.40 -17.58 21.55
C THR A 47 -6.91 -17.33 21.28
N THR A 48 -6.08 -17.47 22.32
CA THR A 48 -4.63 -17.29 22.24
C THR A 48 -3.98 -18.21 21.20
N GLU A 49 -4.47 -19.46 21.03
CA GLU A 49 -3.99 -20.33 19.95
C GLU A 49 -4.32 -19.79 18.55
N THR A 50 -5.53 -19.26 18.36
CA THR A 50 -5.95 -18.69 17.06
C THR A 50 -5.14 -17.45 16.72
N VAL A 51 -4.88 -16.60 17.71
CA VAL A 51 -4.03 -15.41 17.58
C VAL A 51 -2.60 -15.80 17.17
N ALA A 52 -2.00 -16.80 17.82
CA ALA A 52 -0.65 -17.25 17.51
C ALA A 52 -0.55 -17.89 16.11
N ALA A 53 -1.53 -18.71 15.72
CA ALA A 53 -1.58 -19.29 14.37
C ALA A 53 -1.73 -18.19 13.30
N PHE A 54 -2.60 -17.21 13.54
CA PHE A 54 -2.83 -16.09 12.61
C PHE A 54 -1.61 -15.16 12.51
N ARG A 55 -0.88 -14.96 13.62
CA ARG A 55 0.38 -14.20 13.65
C ARG A 55 1.45 -14.84 12.76
N LYS A 56 1.56 -16.17 12.85
CA LYS A 56 2.50 -16.95 12.05
C LYS A 56 2.13 -16.95 10.57
N GLU A 57 0.84 -17.10 10.25
CA GLU A 57 0.32 -17.05 8.88
C GLU A 57 0.60 -15.69 8.21
N LEU A 58 0.42 -14.59 8.96
CA LEU A 58 0.68 -13.24 8.49
C LEU A 58 2.17 -12.83 8.51
N GLY A 59 3.05 -13.69 9.01
CA GLY A 59 4.47 -13.35 9.19
C GLY A 59 4.70 -12.19 10.16
N LEU A 60 3.74 -11.89 11.03
CA LEU A 60 3.83 -10.85 12.05
C LEU A 60 4.94 -11.14 13.08
N ASP A 61 5.35 -12.41 13.21
CA ASP A 61 6.51 -12.84 14.01
C ASP A 61 7.86 -12.36 13.47
N ARG A 62 7.93 -11.89 12.21
CA ARG A 62 9.17 -11.37 11.63
C ARG A 62 9.42 -9.91 12.04
N PRO A 63 10.69 -9.49 12.19
CA PRO A 63 11.08 -8.10 12.41
C PRO A 63 10.43 -7.17 11.38
N ALA A 64 9.91 -6.03 11.83
CA ALA A 64 9.27 -5.02 10.99
C ALA A 64 10.09 -4.62 9.74
N PRO A 65 11.43 -4.45 9.82
CA PRO A 65 12.25 -4.12 8.64
C PRO A 65 12.22 -5.20 7.55
N ILE A 66 12.19 -6.48 7.94
CA ILE A 66 12.16 -7.60 6.98
C ILE A 66 10.83 -7.62 6.24
N ARG A 67 9.71 -7.45 6.97
CA ARG A 67 8.37 -7.37 6.36
C ARG A 67 8.24 -6.19 5.40
N TYR A 68 8.83 -5.04 5.76
CA TYR A 68 8.85 -3.87 4.89
C TYR A 68 9.65 -4.16 3.60
N ALA A 69 10.83 -4.75 3.72
CA ALA A 69 11.66 -5.10 2.56
C ALA A 69 10.94 -6.11 1.63
N GLU A 70 10.33 -7.16 2.19
CA GLU A 70 9.53 -8.13 1.43
C GLU A 70 8.35 -7.45 0.71
N TRP A 71 7.64 -6.56 1.40
CA TRP A 71 6.55 -5.79 0.81
C TRP A 71 7.04 -4.89 -0.33
N VAL A 72 8.13 -4.15 -0.15
CA VAL A 72 8.72 -3.31 -1.21
C VAL A 72 9.10 -4.14 -2.43
N VAL A 73 9.71 -5.32 -2.24
CA VAL A 73 10.06 -6.23 -3.34
C VAL A 73 8.82 -6.71 -4.09
N SER A 74 7.74 -7.06 -3.39
CA SER A 74 6.47 -7.45 -4.02
C SER A 74 5.85 -6.29 -4.80
N VAL A 75 5.85 -5.08 -4.23
CA VAL A 75 5.35 -3.87 -4.92
C VAL A 75 6.14 -3.59 -6.20
N LEU A 76 7.46 -3.75 -6.16
CA LEU A 76 8.32 -3.61 -7.35
C LEU A 76 8.04 -4.68 -8.42
N LYS A 77 7.55 -5.86 -8.02
CA LYS A 77 7.08 -6.92 -8.94
C LYS A 77 5.64 -6.68 -9.44
N GLY A 78 4.99 -5.59 -9.03
CA GLY A 78 3.61 -5.26 -9.39
C GLY A 78 2.56 -5.86 -8.46
N ASP A 79 2.97 -6.53 -7.38
CA ASP A 79 2.07 -7.07 -6.37
C ASP A 79 1.98 -6.11 -5.17
N LEU A 80 0.90 -5.33 -5.14
CA LEU A 80 0.58 -4.41 -4.04
C LEU A 80 0.07 -5.12 -2.77
N GLY A 81 -0.10 -6.44 -2.83
CA GLY A 81 -0.64 -7.27 -1.76
C GLY A 81 -2.16 -7.31 -1.72
N THR A 82 -2.69 -8.06 -0.75
CA THR A 82 -4.13 -8.20 -0.48
C THR A 82 -4.54 -7.35 0.72
N SER A 83 -5.71 -6.72 0.63
CA SER A 83 -6.27 -5.97 1.76
C SER A 83 -6.79 -6.94 2.81
N PHE A 84 -6.26 -6.84 4.03
CA PHE A 84 -6.73 -7.61 5.18
C PHE A 84 -8.02 -7.05 5.82
N SER A 85 -8.50 -5.88 5.37
CA SER A 85 -9.73 -5.25 5.90
C SER A 85 -11.01 -6.08 5.68
N GLY A 86 -10.98 -7.07 4.78
CA GLY A 86 -12.09 -7.97 4.50
C GLY A 86 -12.02 -9.32 5.22
N ARG A 87 -10.92 -9.61 5.93
CA ARG A 87 -10.69 -10.88 6.64
C ARG A 87 -11.27 -10.85 8.07
N SER A 88 -12.24 -9.99 8.33
CA SER A 88 -12.89 -9.86 9.64
C SER A 88 -13.92 -10.97 9.85
N ALA A 89 -13.61 -11.84 10.83
CA ALA A 89 -14.52 -12.53 11.74
C ALA A 89 -15.69 -13.39 11.21
N SER A 90 -15.85 -13.55 9.89
CA SER A 90 -17.07 -14.15 9.30
C SER A 90 -16.84 -15.42 8.46
N GLY A 91 -15.60 -15.92 8.38
CA GLY A 91 -15.28 -17.15 7.62
C GLY A 91 -15.38 -17.01 6.10
N VAL A 92 -15.59 -15.78 5.58
CA VAL A 92 -15.66 -15.49 4.15
C VAL A 92 -14.48 -14.60 3.76
N ASP A 93 -13.56 -15.14 2.97
CA ASP A 93 -12.40 -14.42 2.43
C ASP A 93 -12.83 -13.28 1.49
N ARG A 94 -13.04 -12.07 2.03
CA ARG A 94 -13.18 -10.83 1.25
C ARG A 94 -11.83 -10.11 1.08
N SER A 95 -10.75 -10.87 1.02
CA SER A 95 -9.42 -10.39 0.69
C SER A 95 -9.43 -9.82 -0.73
N ARG A 96 -9.53 -8.49 -0.86
CA ARG A 96 -9.47 -7.83 -2.18
C ARG A 96 -8.04 -7.40 -2.48
N PRO A 97 -7.53 -7.65 -3.70
CA PRO A 97 -6.22 -7.13 -4.11
C PRO A 97 -6.20 -5.62 -3.93
N VAL A 98 -5.17 -5.07 -3.29
CA VAL A 98 -5.05 -3.61 -3.08
C VAL A 98 -5.07 -2.87 -4.42
N VAL A 99 -4.51 -3.48 -5.48
CA VAL A 99 -4.56 -2.95 -6.84
C VAL A 99 -6.00 -2.68 -7.31
N SER A 100 -6.97 -3.52 -6.96
CA SER A 100 -8.39 -3.33 -7.34
C SER A 100 -9.03 -2.11 -6.67
N LEU A 101 -8.48 -1.67 -5.52
CA LEU A 101 -8.96 -0.50 -4.78
C LEU A 101 -8.24 0.78 -5.23
N VAL A 102 -6.97 0.67 -5.63
CA VAL A 102 -6.11 1.81 -5.98
C VAL A 102 -6.19 2.12 -7.48
N ALA A 103 -6.28 1.12 -8.35
CA ALA A 103 -6.29 1.30 -9.81
C ALA A 103 -7.42 2.22 -10.31
N PRO A 104 -8.69 2.11 -9.85
CA PRO A 104 -9.74 3.02 -10.30
C PRO A 104 -9.47 4.47 -9.90
N ARG A 105 -8.89 4.68 -8.72
CA ARG A 105 -8.57 6.02 -8.20
C ARG A 105 -7.39 6.64 -8.94
N LEU A 106 -6.36 5.85 -9.20
CA LEU A 106 -5.24 6.24 -10.05
C LEU A 106 -5.70 6.60 -11.46
N TRP A 107 -6.62 5.81 -12.03
CA TRP A 107 -7.17 6.10 -13.35
C TRP A 107 -7.89 7.45 -13.37
N ASN A 108 -8.73 7.74 -12.37
CA ASN A 108 -9.44 9.01 -12.28
C ASN A 108 -8.47 10.20 -12.14
N THR A 109 -7.41 10.10 -11.34
CA THR A 109 -6.44 11.19 -11.20
C THR A 109 -5.60 11.38 -12.45
N LEU A 110 -5.18 10.31 -13.12
CA LEU A 110 -4.48 10.35 -14.41
C LEU A 110 -5.35 10.97 -15.50
N PHE A 111 -6.62 10.59 -15.56
CA PHE A 111 -7.57 11.12 -16.52
C PHE A 111 -7.78 12.62 -16.33
N LEU A 112 -8.03 13.07 -15.10
CA LEU A 112 -8.16 14.50 -14.79
C LEU A 112 -6.87 15.26 -15.12
N ALA A 113 -5.71 14.73 -14.74
CA ALA A 113 -4.42 15.35 -15.05
C ALA A 113 -4.18 15.47 -16.57
N MET A 114 -4.56 14.46 -17.35
CA MET A 114 -4.49 14.52 -18.82
C MET A 114 -5.44 15.57 -19.39
N VAL A 115 -6.70 15.61 -18.95
CA VAL A 115 -7.67 16.62 -19.41
C VAL A 115 -7.17 18.03 -19.10
N THR A 116 -6.67 18.27 -17.88
CA THR A 116 -6.08 19.56 -17.51
C THR A 116 -4.87 19.89 -18.37
N ALA A 117 -3.97 18.94 -18.62
CA ALA A 117 -2.79 19.16 -19.45
C ALA A 117 -3.15 19.51 -20.90
N LEU A 118 -4.17 18.86 -21.48
CA LEU A 118 -4.66 19.16 -22.82
C LEU A 118 -5.32 20.55 -22.90
N VAL A 119 -6.14 20.92 -21.91
CA VAL A 119 -6.74 22.27 -21.83
C VAL A 119 -5.65 23.34 -21.67
N GLN A 120 -4.65 23.10 -20.82
CA GLN A 120 -3.51 24.00 -20.64
C GLN A 120 -2.73 24.17 -21.94
N CYS A 121 -2.53 23.10 -22.71
CA CYS A 121 -1.83 23.12 -23.99
C CYS A 121 -2.64 23.82 -25.10
N HIS A 122 -3.97 23.90 -24.98
CA HIS A 122 -4.83 24.65 -25.90
C HIS A 122 -4.82 26.17 -25.64
N TYR A 123 -4.54 26.59 -24.41
CA TYR A 123 -4.49 28.00 -23.98
C TYR A 123 -3.10 28.64 -24.09
N LEU A 124 -2.08 27.87 -24.49
CA LEU A 124 -0.69 28.29 -24.71
C LEU A 124 -0.41 28.44 -26.21
#